data_AF-A0A6C0K1D1-F1
#
_entry.id   AF-A0A6C0K1D1-F1
#
_cell.length_a   1.000
_cell.length_b   1.000
_cell.length_c   1.000
_cell.angle_alpha   90.00
_cell.angle_beta   90.00
_cell.angle_gamma   90.00
#
_symmetry.space_group_name_H-M   'P 1'
#
loop_
_entity.id
_entity.type
_entity.pdbx_description
1 polymer ?
#
loop_
_entity_poly.entity_id
_entity_poly.type
_entity_poly.pdbx_seq_one_letter_code
_entity_poly.pdbx_strand_id
1 'polypeptide(L)'
;MALSFTSELKYKFSNYFSKCVRGYHLLNSEPIKESVWESINTQVLTHAGCSVYSQANGSHSSGSDISCGIGNLSNKSVKYDSIVNNHFNISSYRLTSVCSASNPGNIDEIITEINKRKNFEYYSIIARDEFKE
;
A
#
# COMPACT_ATOMS: atom_id res chain seq x y z
N MET A 1 -11.55 18.79 -0.24
CA MET A 1 -12.22 18.12 0.91
C MET A 1 -11.94 16.63 0.72
N ALA A 2 -11.02 16.04 1.49
CA ALA A 2 -10.73 14.61 1.35
C ALA A 2 -12.02 13.83 1.65
N LEU A 3 -12.43 12.94 0.74
CA LEU A 3 -13.53 12.03 1.00
C LEU A 3 -13.17 11.22 2.26
N SER A 4 -13.90 11.43 3.36
CA SER A 4 -13.73 10.56 4.52
C SER A 4 -14.11 9.13 4.12
N PHE A 5 -13.46 8.12 4.70
CA PHE A 5 -13.77 6.73 4.41
C PHE A 5 -15.18 6.38 4.91
N THR A 6 -16.18 6.60 4.07
CA THR A 6 -17.57 6.22 4.36
C THR A 6 -17.67 4.69 4.42
N SER A 7 -18.66 4.18 5.16
CA SER A 7 -18.92 2.75 5.23
C SER A 7 -19.20 2.14 3.85
N GLU A 8 -19.90 2.89 2.99
CA GLU A 8 -20.16 2.50 1.60
C GLU A 8 -18.86 2.37 0.80
N LEU A 9 -17.95 3.34 0.93
CA LEU A 9 -16.68 3.32 0.21
C LEU A 9 -15.79 2.16 0.68
N LYS A 10 -15.73 1.90 2.00
CA LYS A 10 -15.03 0.74 2.56
C LYS A 10 -15.58 -0.58 2.01
N TYR A 11 -16.90 -0.71 1.93
CA TYR A 11 -17.55 -1.88 1.35
C TYR A 11 -17.17 -2.07 -0.13
N LYS A 12 -17.21 -0.99 -0.91
CA LYS A 12 -16.82 -1.02 -2.32
C LYS A 12 -15.34 -1.41 -2.50
N PHE A 13 -14.42 -0.83 -1.71
CA PHE A 13 -13.01 -1.22 -1.72
C PHE A 13 -12.82 -2.71 -1.45
N SER A 14 -13.47 -3.25 -0.41
CA SER A 14 -13.36 -4.69 -0.08
C SER A 14 -13.87 -5.60 -1.21
N ASN A 15 -15.00 -5.23 -1.83
CA ASN A 15 -15.58 -6.00 -2.93
C ASN A 15 -14.68 -5.99 -4.17
N TYR A 16 -14.21 -4.82 -4.59
CA TYR A 16 -13.36 -4.71 -5.78
C TYR A 16 -11.95 -5.20 -5.56
N PHE A 17 -11.40 -5.08 -4.34
CA PHE A 17 -10.15 -5.74 -3.97
C PHE A 17 -10.19 -7.24 -4.27
N SER A 18 -11.20 -7.94 -3.76
CA SER A 18 -11.37 -9.38 -3.99
C SER A 18 -11.46 -9.73 -5.47
N LYS A 19 -12.20 -8.94 -6.27
CA LYS A 19 -12.36 -9.17 -7.71
C LYS A 19 -11.08 -8.94 -8.49
N CYS A 20 -10.40 -7.82 -8.27
CA CYS A 20 -9.19 -7.45 -8.99
C CYS A 20 -8.03 -8.41 -8.65
N VAL A 21 -7.85 -8.75 -7.37
CA VAL A 21 -6.81 -9.71 -6.95
C VAL A 21 -7.07 -11.10 -7.54
N ARG A 22 -8.32 -11.58 -7.49
CA ARG A 22 -8.68 -12.86 -8.10
C ARG A 22 -8.46 -12.86 -9.62
N GLY A 23 -8.87 -11.80 -10.29
CA GLY A 23 -8.65 -11.63 -11.74
C GLY A 23 -7.18 -11.67 -12.11
N TYR A 24 -6.33 -10.96 -11.35
CA TYR A 24 -4.89 -10.99 -11.55
C TYR A 24 -4.31 -12.41 -11.39
N HIS A 25 -4.64 -13.13 -10.31
CA HIS A 25 -4.13 -14.48 -10.08
C HIS A 25 -4.61 -15.49 -11.14
N LEU A 26 -5.84 -15.37 -11.65
CA LEU A 26 -6.34 -16.22 -12.73
C LEU A 26 -5.58 -16.03 -14.05
N LEU A 27 -5.12 -14.81 -14.32
CA LEU A 27 -4.44 -14.47 -15.58
C LEU A 27 -2.94 -14.71 -15.52
N ASN A 28 -2.31 -14.50 -14.36
CA ASN A 28 -0.86 -14.46 -14.26
C ASN A 28 -0.28 -15.64 -13.47
N SER A 29 -1.07 -16.28 -12.59
CA SER A 29 -0.59 -17.34 -11.69
C SER A 29 0.60 -16.98 -10.79
N GLU A 30 0.95 -15.69 -10.72
CA GLU A 30 2.07 -15.14 -9.95
C GLU A 30 1.56 -14.34 -8.74
N PRO A 31 2.33 -14.19 -7.65
CA PRO A 31 1.98 -13.32 -6.55
C PRO A 31 2.01 -11.83 -6.94
N ILE A 32 1.18 -11.02 -6.29
CA ILE A 32 1.20 -9.56 -6.44
C ILE A 32 2.37 -8.98 -5.63
N LYS A 33 3.30 -8.32 -6.32
CA LYS A 33 4.45 -7.65 -5.72
C LYS A 33 4.79 -6.35 -6.45
N GLU A 34 5.42 -5.42 -5.73
CA GLU A 34 6.02 -4.20 -6.27
C GLU A 34 5.01 -3.35 -7.06
N SER A 35 5.40 -2.80 -8.21
CA SER A 35 4.59 -1.87 -9.02
C SER A 35 3.33 -2.51 -9.62
N VAL A 36 3.23 -3.85 -9.64
CA VAL A 36 2.00 -4.53 -10.03
C VAL A 36 0.86 -4.16 -9.07
N TRP A 37 1.18 -3.96 -7.79
CA TRP A 37 0.18 -3.52 -6.80
C TRP A 37 -0.39 -2.13 -7.13
N GLU A 38 0.41 -1.22 -7.69
CA GLU A 38 -0.04 0.11 -8.14
C GLU A 38 -1.15 -0.02 -9.18
N SER A 39 -0.94 -0.86 -10.19
CA SER A 39 -1.90 -1.08 -11.27
C SER A 39 -3.20 -1.76 -10.79
N ILE A 40 -3.09 -2.73 -9.88
CA ILE A 40 -4.26 -3.40 -9.32
C ILE A 40 -5.04 -2.45 -8.40
N ASN A 41 -4.34 -1.70 -7.54
CA ASN A 41 -4.97 -0.78 -6.60
C ASN A 41 -5.69 0.36 -7.33
N THR A 42 -5.14 0.89 -8.43
CA THR A 42 -5.85 1.84 -9.31
C THR A 42 -7.20 1.29 -9.78
N GLN A 43 -7.26 0.04 -10.24
CA GLN A 43 -8.53 -0.58 -10.65
C GLN A 43 -9.52 -0.68 -9.49
N VAL A 44 -9.06 -1.07 -8.29
CA VAL A 44 -9.90 -1.12 -7.08
C VAL A 44 -10.49 0.26 -6.79
N LEU A 45 -9.68 1.31 -6.81
CA LEU A 45 -10.10 2.68 -6.55
C LEU A 45 -11.11 3.17 -7.59
N THR A 46 -10.78 3.01 -8.88
CA THR A 46 -11.66 3.44 -9.98
C THR A 46 -13.02 2.77 -9.90
N HIS A 47 -13.07 1.44 -9.72
CA HIS A 47 -14.34 0.72 -9.66
C HIS A 47 -15.15 1.00 -8.38
N ALA A 48 -14.48 1.35 -7.29
CA ALA A 48 -15.15 1.80 -6.07
C ALA A 48 -15.74 3.22 -6.17
N GLY A 49 -15.51 3.92 -7.30
CA GLY A 49 -16.02 5.27 -7.55
C GLY A 49 -15.06 6.38 -7.13
N CYS A 50 -13.79 6.07 -6.89
CA CYS A 50 -12.75 7.08 -6.68
C CYS A 50 -12.11 7.46 -8.01
N SER A 51 -12.13 8.76 -8.34
CA SER A 51 -11.34 9.29 -9.44
C SER A 51 -9.85 9.12 -9.14
N VAL A 52 -9.12 8.46 -10.05
CA VAL A 52 -7.66 8.37 -10.00
C VAL A 52 -7.09 9.47 -10.89
N TYR A 53 -6.22 10.28 -10.32
CA TYR A 53 -5.61 11.44 -10.97
C TYR A 53 -4.22 11.11 -11.53
N SER A 54 -3.46 10.26 -10.83
CA SER A 54 -2.15 9.79 -11.29
C SER A 54 -1.80 8.44 -10.68
N GLN A 55 -0.94 7.71 -11.38
CA GLN A 55 -0.36 6.45 -10.94
C GLN A 55 1.13 6.44 -11.32
N ALA A 56 1.99 5.99 -10.41
CA ALA A 56 3.37 5.65 -10.72
C ALA A 56 3.43 4.39 -11.60
N ASN A 57 4.46 4.31 -12.45
CA ASN A 57 4.69 3.18 -13.34
C ASN A 57 6.06 2.53 -13.05
N GLY A 58 6.28 2.12 -11.81
CA GLY A 58 7.48 1.37 -11.40
C GLY A 58 8.80 2.16 -11.37
N SER A 59 8.82 3.43 -11.79
CA SER A 59 9.94 4.34 -11.55
C SER A 59 9.77 5.02 -10.18
N HIS A 60 10.61 4.65 -9.21
CA HIS A 60 10.65 5.12 -7.81
C HIS A 60 11.03 6.61 -7.65
N SER A 61 10.43 7.50 -8.42
CA SER A 61 10.48 8.93 -8.12
C SER A 61 9.87 9.12 -6.73
N SER A 62 10.65 9.66 -5.80
CA SER A 62 10.22 9.85 -4.40
C SER A 62 8.93 10.68 -4.33
N GLY A 63 7.81 10.04 -4.00
CA GLY A 63 6.48 10.63 -4.10
C GLY A 63 5.37 9.71 -3.57
N SER A 64 4.13 9.98 -3.99
CA SER A 64 3.00 9.08 -3.86
C SER A 64 2.90 8.18 -5.10
N ASP A 65 2.50 6.94 -4.88
CA ASP A 65 2.34 5.95 -5.93
C ASP A 65 1.00 6.09 -6.67
N ILE A 66 -0.05 6.59 -5.98
CA ILE A 66 -1.37 6.85 -6.57
C ILE A 66 -1.96 8.13 -5.98
N SER A 67 -2.32 9.10 -6.82
CA SER A 67 -3.15 10.24 -6.41
C SER A 67 -4.60 10.01 -6.82
N CYS A 68 -5.54 10.15 -5.89
CA CYS A 68 -6.96 9.90 -6.16
C CYS A 68 -7.89 10.74 -5.27
N GLY A 69 -9.20 10.64 -5.48
CA GLY A 69 -10.22 11.46 -4.80
C GLY A 69 -10.25 11.36 -3.27
N ILE A 70 -9.64 10.34 -2.68
CA ILE A 70 -9.49 10.22 -1.22
C ILE A 70 -8.19 10.85 -0.72
N GLY A 71 -7.19 11.02 -1.57
CA GLY A 71 -5.86 11.48 -1.21
C GLY A 71 -4.78 10.75 -2.02
N ASN A 72 -3.54 10.99 -1.66
CA ASN A 72 -2.39 10.33 -2.23
C ASN A 72 -2.01 9.10 -1.40
N LEU A 73 -1.69 8.01 -2.07
CA LEU A 73 -1.40 6.71 -1.50
C LEU A 73 0.07 6.36 -1.72
N SER A 74 0.70 5.71 -0.74
CA SER A 74 1.90 4.92 -0.98
C SER A 74 1.59 3.43 -0.89
N ASN A 75 1.81 2.76 -2.00
CA ASN A 75 1.61 1.34 -2.16
C ASN A 75 2.82 0.56 -1.60
N LYS A 76 2.53 -0.49 -0.84
CA LYS A 76 3.53 -1.42 -0.31
C LYS A 76 3.07 -2.84 -0.54
N SER A 77 3.94 -3.65 -1.13
CA SER A 77 3.76 -5.11 -1.13
C SER A 77 4.73 -5.71 -0.12
N VAL A 78 4.23 -6.58 0.74
CA VAL A 78 5.04 -7.28 1.74
C VAL A 78 4.73 -8.76 1.73
N LYS A 79 5.64 -9.55 2.29
CA LYS A 79 5.41 -10.94 2.64
C LYS A 79 5.38 -11.10 4.14
N TYR A 80 4.62 -12.08 4.62
CA TYR A 80 4.74 -12.50 6.00
C TYR A 80 6.10 -13.16 6.25
N ASP A 81 6.79 -12.73 7.30
CA ASP A 81 8.01 -13.38 7.78
C ASP A 81 7.66 -14.61 8.63
N SER A 82 6.53 -14.54 9.34
CA SER A 82 5.91 -15.66 10.04
C SER A 82 4.40 -15.48 10.06
N ILE A 83 3.68 -16.41 9.42
CA ILE A 83 2.21 -16.46 9.42
C ILE A 83 1.69 -16.65 10.85
N VAL A 84 2.36 -17.51 11.63
CA VAL A 84 1.96 -17.86 13.01
C VAL A 84 1.99 -16.63 13.92
N ASN A 85 2.94 -15.73 13.70
CA ASN A 85 3.08 -14.50 14.49
C ASN A 85 2.38 -13.30 13.85
N ASN A 86 1.70 -13.48 12.71
CA ASN A 86 1.07 -12.44 11.90
C ASN A 86 2.01 -11.23 11.68
N HIS A 87 3.30 -11.53 11.44
CA HIS A 87 4.38 -10.53 11.39
C HIS A 87 4.91 -10.39 9.97
N PHE A 88 5.02 -9.14 9.51
CA PHE A 88 5.68 -8.77 8.26
C PHE A 88 6.46 -7.47 8.47
N ASN A 89 7.56 -7.34 7.72
CA ASN A 89 8.34 -6.12 7.69
C ASN A 89 7.93 -5.23 6.50
N ILE A 90 7.64 -3.95 6.79
CA ILE A 90 7.48 -2.91 5.76
C ILE A 90 8.77 -2.10 5.72
N SER A 91 9.44 -2.10 4.57
CA SER A 91 10.53 -1.16 4.34
C SER A 91 9.96 0.24 4.06
N SER A 92 10.44 1.22 4.82
CA SER A 92 10.09 2.62 4.61
C SER A 92 11.36 3.45 4.59
N TYR A 93 11.70 3.97 3.41
CA TYR A 93 12.76 4.98 3.25
C TYR A 93 12.50 6.24 4.09
N ARG A 94 11.27 6.42 4.63
CA ARG A 94 10.90 7.53 5.49
C ARG A 94 11.38 7.34 6.92
N LEU A 95 11.53 6.11 7.39
CA LEU A 95 12.08 5.85 8.71
C LEU A 95 13.60 6.03 8.77
N THR A 96 14.25 6.23 7.61
CA THR A 96 15.68 6.56 7.47
C THR A 96 16.57 5.88 8.51
N SER A 97 17.28 6.68 9.33
CA SER A 97 18.16 6.26 10.41
C SER A 97 17.49 6.34 11.77
N VAL A 98 16.20 6.74 11.85
CA VAL A 98 15.49 6.87 13.14
C VAL A 98 15.02 5.53 13.69
N CYS A 99 14.92 4.49 12.85
CA CYS A 99 14.83 3.12 13.32
C CYS A 99 15.47 2.11 12.37
N SER A 100 15.82 0.95 12.91
CA SER A 100 16.42 -0.19 12.24
C SER A 100 16.02 -1.49 12.95
N ALA A 101 16.40 -2.64 12.39
CA ALA A 101 16.19 -3.93 13.05
C ALA A 101 16.91 -4.05 14.42
N SER A 102 18.02 -3.33 14.61
CA SER A 102 18.78 -3.32 15.86
C SER A 102 18.39 -2.19 16.81
N ASN A 103 17.68 -1.17 16.31
CA ASN A 103 17.19 -0.05 17.11
C ASN A 103 15.76 0.29 16.67
N PRO A 104 14.71 -0.12 17.40
CA PRO A 104 13.33 0.13 17.00
C PRO A 104 12.95 1.61 16.92
N GLY A 105 13.82 2.53 17.39
CA GLY A 105 13.62 3.97 17.33
C GLY A 105 12.69 4.48 18.42
N ASN A 106 12.66 5.80 18.60
CA ASN A 106 11.71 6.46 19.49
C ASN A 106 10.42 6.82 18.72
N ILE A 107 9.26 6.62 19.34
CA ILE A 107 7.94 6.88 18.72
C ILE A 107 7.82 8.33 18.24
N ASP A 108 8.28 9.32 19.02
CA ASP A 108 8.18 10.73 18.67
C ASP A 108 9.07 11.07 17.48
N GLU A 109 10.27 10.49 17.42
CA GLU A 109 11.19 10.65 16.30
C GLU A 109 10.65 10.01 15.02
N ILE A 110 10.04 8.83 15.14
CA ILE A 110 9.37 8.12 14.04
C ILE A 110 8.21 8.95 13.50
N ILE A 111 7.31 9.42 14.38
CA ILE A 111 6.18 10.26 13.99
C ILE A 111 6.66 11.56 13.34
N THR A 112 7.69 12.19 13.91
CA THR A 112 8.29 13.41 13.38
C THR A 112 8.85 13.20 11.98
N GLU A 113 9.62 12.14 11.77
CA GLU A 113 10.26 11.87 10.49
C GLU A 113 9.23 11.47 9.41
N ILE A 114 8.20 10.71 9.77
CA ILE A 114 7.06 10.42 8.88
C ILE A 114 6.37 11.71 8.45
N ASN A 115 6.06 12.59 9.41
CA ASN A 115 5.31 13.83 9.17
C ASN A 115 6.11 14.90 8.43
N LYS A 116 7.45 14.91 8.53
CA LYS A 116 8.29 15.84 7.76
C LYS A 116 8.15 15.67 6.25
N ARG A 117 7.90 14.44 5.79
CA ARG A 117 8.00 14.09 4.37
C ARG A 117 6.69 14.20 3.58
N LYS A 118 5.58 14.73 4.15
CA LYS A 118 4.21 14.92 3.61
C LYS A 118 3.92 14.67 2.10
N ASN A 119 4.20 13.48 1.54
CA ASN A 119 3.98 13.22 0.10
C ASN A 119 2.82 12.24 -0.13
N PHE A 120 2.25 11.67 0.93
CA PHE A 120 1.03 10.88 0.85
C PHE A 120 0.26 10.93 2.17
N GLU A 121 -1.05 10.71 2.06
CA GLU A 121 -2.00 10.69 3.16
C GLU A 121 -2.21 9.28 3.70
N TYR A 122 -2.10 8.26 2.85
CA TYR A 122 -2.36 6.87 3.26
C TYR A 122 -1.33 5.88 2.75
N TYR A 123 -1.14 4.81 3.52
CA TYR A 123 -0.50 3.58 3.04
C TYR A 123 -1.56 2.63 2.48
N SER A 124 -1.26 1.99 1.36
CA SER A 124 -2.02 0.87 0.80
C SER A 124 -1.14 -0.36 0.77
N ILE A 125 -1.38 -1.28 1.70
CA ILE A 125 -0.52 -2.44 1.93
C ILE A 125 -1.20 -3.69 1.41
N ILE A 126 -0.51 -4.45 0.56
CA ILE A 126 -0.85 -5.83 0.25
C ILE A 126 0.17 -6.76 0.89
N ALA A 127 -0.30 -7.64 1.77
CA ALA A 127 0.50 -8.67 2.40
C ALA A 127 0.18 -10.02 1.78
N ARG A 128 1.23 -10.81 1.50
CA ARG A 128 1.08 -12.14 0.90
C ARG A 128 1.72 -13.20 1.79
N ASP A 129 1.12 -14.38 1.74
CA ASP A 129 1.71 -15.59 2.27
C ASP A 129 2.60 -16.21 1.19
N GLU A 130 3.84 -16.54 1.53
CA GLU A 130 4.78 -17.23 0.65
C GLU A 130 5.10 -18.58 1.28
N PHE A 131 4.53 -19.64 0.72
CA PHE A 131 4.96 -21.01 1.03
C PHE A 131 6.28 -21.26 0.31
N LYS A 132 7.27 -21.80 1.03
CA LYS A 132 8.47 -22.35 0.37
C LYS A 132 8.04 -23.58 -0.40
N GLU A 133 8.36 -23.62 -1.70
CA GLU A 133 8.34 -24.86 -2.48
C GLU A 133 9.29 -25.92 -1.90
#